data_AF-A0A9J5W0E4-F1
#
_entry.id   AF-A0A9J5W0E4-F1
#
_cell.length_a   1.000
_cell.length_b   1.000
_cell.length_c   1.000
_cell.angle_alpha   90.00
_cell.angle_beta   90.00
_cell.angle_gamma   90.00
#
_symmetry.space_group_name_H-M   'P 1'
#
loop_
_entity.id
_entity.type
_entity.pdbx_description
1 polymer ?
#
loop_
_entity_poly.entity_id
_entity_poly.type
_entity_poly.pdbx_seq_one_letter_code
_entity_poly.pdbx_strand_id
1 'polypeptide(L)' 'MPRSWTNGNFIDKTFSIVADILLRTYYEAMRLEIDPYDRSYILYNIGLIHTSNGEHTKALEYYFRALERNPFLPQAF' A
#
# COMPACT_ATOMS: atom_id res chain seq x y z
N MET A 1 1.84 0.96 -15.96
CA MET A 1 1.42 -0.29 -16.64
C MET A 1 -0.10 -0.34 -16.60
N PRO A 2 -0.80 -0.70 -17.69
CA PRO A 2 -2.25 -0.64 -17.74
C PRO A 2 -2.86 -1.78 -16.89
N ARG A 3 -3.90 -1.46 -16.13
CA ARG A 3 -4.61 -2.35 -15.18
C ARG A 3 -5.20 -3.54 -15.93
N SER A 4 -4.66 -4.75 -15.73
CA SER A 4 -5.11 -6.00 -16.38
C SER A 4 -6.32 -6.67 -15.70
N TRP A 5 -6.95 -6.00 -14.72
CA TRP A 5 -8.13 -6.50 -13.99
C TRP A 5 -9.32 -5.52 -14.04
N THR A 6 -9.53 -4.80 -15.14
CA THR A 6 -10.83 -4.14 -15.34
C THR A 6 -11.83 -5.15 -15.91
N ASN A 7 -12.21 -6.15 -15.11
CA ASN A 7 -13.51 -6.78 -15.36
C ASN A 7 -14.56 -5.68 -15.20
N GLY A 8 -15.43 -5.50 -16.20
CA GLY A 8 -16.33 -4.34 -16.31
C GLY A 8 -17.42 -4.24 -15.22
N ASN A 9 -17.36 -5.07 -14.17
CA ASN A 9 -18.33 -5.15 -13.09
C ASN A 9 -18.18 -3.95 -12.13
N PHE A 10 -19.32 -3.48 -11.61
CA PHE A 10 -19.41 -2.46 -10.57
C PHE A 10 -18.51 -2.75 -9.36
N ILE A 11 -18.43 -4.00 -8.92
CA ILE A 11 -17.62 -4.41 -7.76
C ILE A 11 -16.14 -4.10 -8.00
N ASP A 12 -15.59 -4.48 -9.16
CA ASP A 12 -14.18 -4.24 -9.49
C ASP A 12 -13.86 -2.74 -9.61
N LYS A 13 -14.80 -1.95 -10.15
CA LYS A 13 -14.68 -0.49 -10.18
C LYS A 13 -14.68 0.11 -8.78
N THR A 14 -15.57 -0.34 -7.90
CA THR A 14 -15.58 0.13 -6.50
C THR A 14 -14.30 -0.24 -5.77
N PHE A 15 -13.78 -1.45 -5.96
CA PHE A 15 -12.52 -1.88 -5.38
C PHE A 15 -11.34 -1.03 -5.88
N SER A 16 -11.29 -0.76 -7.19
CA SER A 16 -10.27 0.12 -7.78
C SER A 16 -10.36 1.57 -7.29
N ILE A 17 -11.57 2.10 -7.07
CA ILE A 17 -11.76 3.47 -6.54
C ILE A 17 -11.28 3.52 -5.09
N VAL A 18 -11.68 2.54 -4.27
CA VAL A 18 -11.25 2.47 -2.86
C VAL A 18 -9.73 2.34 -2.77
N ALA A 19 -9.11 1.50 -3.62
CA ALA A 19 -7.65 1.38 -3.66
C ALA A 19 -6.95 2.71 -4.02
N ASP A 20 -7.47 3.49 -4.98
CA ASP A 20 -6.93 4.81 -5.34
C ASP A 20 -7.06 5.82 -4.19
N ILE A 21 -8.22 5.86 -3.54
CA ILE A 21 -8.46 6.71 -2.36
C ILE A 21 -7.51 6.33 -1.24
N LEU A 22 -7.40 5.04 -0.92
CA LEU A 22 -6.51 4.55 0.14
C LEU A 22 -5.05 4.93 -0.13
N LEU A 23 -4.56 4.76 -1.36
CA LEU A 23 -3.20 5.18 -1.72
C LEU A 23 -3.00 6.67 -1.49
N ARG A 24 -3.93 7.52 -1.93
CA ARG A 24 -3.86 8.97 -1.71
C ARG A 24 -3.86 9.32 -0.22
N THR A 25 -4.75 8.70 0.55
CA THR A 25 -4.84 8.90 2.00
C THR A 25 -3.53 8.52 2.69
N TYR A 26 -2.94 7.38 2.32
CA TYR A 26 -1.65 6.96 2.90
C TYR A 26 -0.48 7.85 2.46
N TYR A 27 -0.47 8.36 1.23
CA TYR A 27 0.56 9.33 0.84
C TYR A 27 0.44 10.66 1.59
N GLU A 28 -0.78 11.16 1.81
CA GLU A 28 -1.00 12.36 2.64
C GLU A 28 -0.63 12.11 4.11
N ALA A 29 -1.02 10.95 4.68
CA ALA A 29 -0.61 10.56 6.02
C ALA A 29 0.92 10.50 6.14
N MET A 30 1.62 9.94 5.15
CA MET A 30 3.09 9.88 5.12
C MET A 30 3.75 11.27 5.15
N ARG A 31 3.12 12.26 4.52
CA ARG A 31 3.63 13.64 4.50
C ARG A 31 3.51 14.32 5.86
N LEU A 32 2.45 14.00 6.61
CA LEU A 32 2.17 14.60 7.91
C LEU A 32 2.88 13.86 9.05
N GLU A 33 2.95 12.53 8.95
CA GLU A 33 3.54 11.71 9.99
C GLU A 33 5.04 11.95 10.05
N ILE A 34 5.60 12.08 11.25
CA ILE A 34 7.03 12.32 11.48
C ILE A 34 7.67 11.09 12.10
N ASP A 35 6.91 10.33 12.90
CA ASP A 35 7.43 9.18 13.61
C ASP A 35 7.83 8.05 12.64
N PRO A 36 9.07 7.53 12.71
CA PRO A 36 9.52 6.47 11.82
C PRO A 36 8.75 5.15 11.99
N TYR A 37 8.31 4.83 13.20
CA TYR A 37 7.55 3.60 13.48
C TYR A 37 6.13 3.72 12.93
N ASP A 38 5.46 4.85 13.11
CA ASP A 38 4.12 5.06 12.53
C ASP A 38 4.18 5.07 11.00
N ARG A 39 5.23 5.67 10.41
CA ARG A 39 5.50 5.59 8.96
C ARG A 39 5.70 4.16 8.47
N SER A 40 6.23 3.25 9.29
CA SER A 40 6.40 1.84 8.90
C SER A 40 5.06 1.16 8.63
N TYR A 41 4.04 1.43 9.43
CA TYR A 41 2.68 0.91 9.22
C TYR A 41 2.05 1.47 7.95
N ILE A 42 2.26 2.77 7.66
CA ILE A 42 1.77 3.40 6.44
C ILE A 42 2.43 2.76 5.20
N LEU A 43 3.75 2.56 5.23
CA LEU A 43 4.48 1.89 4.14
C LEU A 43 3.99 0.45 3.93
N TYR A 44 3.77 -0.29 5.01
CA TYR A 44 3.23 -1.65 4.95
C TYR A 44 1.83 -1.68 4.31
N ASN A 45 0.93 -0.76 4.71
CA ASN A 45 -0.41 -0.68 4.14
C ASN A 45 -0.42 -0.30 2.66
N ILE A 46 0.53 0.54 2.21
CA ILE A 46 0.73 0.79 0.77
C ILE A 46 1.15 -0.49 0.05
N GLY A 47 2.05 -1.29 0.65
CA GLY A 47 2.44 -2.60 0.13
C GLY A 47 1.24 -3.55 -0.06
N LEU A 48 0.32 -3.60 0.91
CA LEU A 48 -0.89 -4.44 0.83
C LEU A 48 -1.77 -4.06 -0.37
N ILE A 49 -1.92 -2.76 -0.66
CA ILE A 49 -2.70 -2.28 -1.80
C ILE A 49 -2.03 -2.73 -3.11
N HIS A 50 -0.71 -2.64 -3.21
CA HIS A 50 0.03 -3.13 -4.38
C HIS A 50 -0.07 -4.65 -4.53
N THR A 51 -0.01 -5.42 -3.44
CA THR A 51 -0.26 -6.87 -3.46
C THR A 51 -1.65 -7.16 -4.00
N SER A 52 -2.66 -6.46 -3.51
CA SER A 52 -4.05 -6.64 -3.96
C SER A 52 -4.25 -6.26 -5.43
N ASN A 53 -3.41 -5.38 -5.97
CA ASN A 53 -3.43 -4.98 -7.38
C ASN A 53 -2.57 -5.90 -8.28
N GLY A 54 -1.98 -6.96 -7.73
CA GLY A 54 -1.06 -7.86 -8.45
C GLY A 54 0.32 -7.25 -8.73
N GLU A 55 0.61 -6.07 -8.18
CA GLU A 55 1.89 -5.36 -8.32
C GLU A 55 2.91 -5.85 -7.27
N HIS A 56 3.16 -7.16 -7.24
CA HIS A 56 3.92 -7.82 -6.18
C HIS A 56 5.35 -7.29 -6.01
N THR A 57 6.02 -6.89 -7.10
CA THR A 57 7.38 -6.33 -7.04
C THR A 57 7.42 -5.00 -6.29
N LYS A 58 6.46 -4.10 -6.56
CA LYS A 58 6.32 -2.84 -5.82
C LYS A 58 5.90 -3.08 -4.38
N ALA A 59 4.97 -4.02 -4.16
CA ALA A 59 4.54 -4.38 -2.82
C ALA A 59 5.74 -4.79 -1.95
N LEU A 60 6.62 -5.63 -2.50
CA LEU A 60 7.83 -6.08 -1.82
C LEU A 60 8.79 -4.93 -1.51
N GLU A 61 8.97 -3.98 -2.43
CA GLU A 61 9.75 -2.76 -2.18
C GLU A 61 9.18 -1.98 -0.98
N TYR A 62 7.86 -1.80 -0.92
CA TYR A 62 7.22 -1.10 0.19
C TYR A 62 7.32 -1.86 1.52
N TYR A 63 7.21 -3.19 1.51
CA TYR A 63 7.43 -4.00 2.72
C TYR A 63 8.87 -3.88 3.23
N PHE A 64 9.87 -3.92 2.34
CA PHE A 64 11.25 -3.71 2.75
C PHE A 64 11.48 -2.32 3.33
N ARG A 65 10.93 -1.28 2.70
CA ARG A 65 10.99 0.08 3.25
C ARG A 65 10.30 0.20 4.61
N ALA A 66 9.23 -0.55 4.86
CA ALA A 66 8.59 -0.59 6.18
C ALA A 66 9.53 -1.23 7.22
N LEU A 67 10.15 -2.35 6.88
CA LEU A 67 11.12 -3.06 7.73
C LEU A 67 12.40 -2.23 8.00
N GLU A 68 12.88 -1.45 7.03
CA GLU A 68 14.01 -0.53 7.25
C GLU A 68 13.70 0.54 8.30
N ARG A 69 12.43 0.95 8.42
CA ARG A 69 11.97 1.93 9.42
C ARG A 69 11.68 1.29 10.76
N ASN A 70 11.09 0.10 10.74
CA ASN A 70 10.79 -0.68 11.94
C ASN A 70 11.16 -2.16 11.69
N PRO A 71 12.39 -2.56 12.04
CA PRO A 71 12.83 -3.95 11.89
C PRO A 71 12.03 -4.94 12.73
N PHE A 72 11.23 -4.47 13.69
CA PHE A 72 10.40 -5.30 14.56
C PHE A 72 8.91 -5.24 14.19
N LEU A 73 8.57 -4.77 12.98
CA LEU A 73 7.20 -4.66 12.51
C LEU A 73 6.52 -6.04 12.48
N PRO A 74 5.56 -6.35 13.39
CA PRO A 74 5.03 -7.70 13.53
C PRO A 74 4.28 -8.21 12.29
N GLN A 75 3.72 -7.30 11.49
CA GLN A 75 2.92 -7.61 10.29
C GLN A 75 3.78 -8.04 9.09
N ALA A 76 5.10 -7.81 9.14
CA ALA A 76 6.04 -8.12 8.07
C ALA A 76 6.86 -9.41 8.33
N PHE A 77 6.62 -10.09 9.46
CA PHE A 77 7.14 -11.42 9.80
C PHE A 77 6.04 -12.47 9.67
#